data_AF-A0A1H9PWM2-F1
#
_entry.id   AF-A0A1H9PWM2-F1
#
_cell.length_a   1.000
_cell.length_b   1.000
_cell.length_c   1.000
_cell.angle_alpha   90.00
_cell.angle_beta   90.00
_cell.angle_gamma   90.00
#
_symmetry.space_group_name_H-M   'P 1'
#
loop_
_entity.id
_entity.type
_entity.pdbx_description
1 polymer ?
#
loop_
_entity_poly.entity_id
_entity_poly.type
_entity_poly.pdbx_seq_one_letter_code
_entity_poly.pdbx_strand_id
1 'polypeptide(L)'
;MLKDLRIGLGITASHCTYEEVIPMIKQFTDLGATVVPIITYSVLTAATRFGTGEEWIEKIEGASGSKVISKIVEAEPFGPTNPLDCMVIAPMTGNSISKLANAQTDSPVLMAAKATLRNGKPVVLGISTNDALGLNGMNIMKLLSTKNIYFIPFGQDNPHSKPNSLIADFTRIVPTVEHAIQKKQLQPLLITHSL
;
A
#
# COMPACT_ATOMS: atom_id res chain seq x y z
N MET A 1 -5.32 -6.36 -17.29
CA MET A 1 -4.00 -6.88 -17.72
C MET A 1 -2.91 -6.06 -17.04
N LEU A 2 -2.16 -6.70 -16.13
CA LEU A 2 -1.07 -6.09 -15.37
C LEU A 2 0.33 -6.37 -15.95
N LYS A 3 0.38 -7.16 -17.03
CA LYS A 3 1.61 -7.50 -17.74
C LYS A 3 2.37 -6.25 -18.16
N ASP A 4 3.68 -6.27 -17.95
CA ASP A 4 4.63 -5.20 -18.31
C ASP A 4 4.41 -3.87 -17.55
N LEU A 5 3.50 -3.84 -16.56
CA LEU A 5 3.32 -2.68 -15.69
C LEU A 5 4.29 -2.71 -14.52
N ARG A 6 4.77 -1.52 -14.14
CA ARG A 6 5.59 -1.36 -12.93
C ARG A 6 4.72 -0.95 -11.74
N ILE A 7 4.59 -1.84 -10.77
CA ILE A 7 3.78 -1.66 -9.57
C ILE A 7 4.70 -1.43 -8.37
N GLY A 8 4.62 -0.27 -7.73
CA GLY A 8 5.23 -0.07 -6.42
C GLY A 8 4.35 -0.71 -5.34
N LEU A 9 4.94 -1.49 -4.44
CA LEU A 9 4.22 -2.08 -3.29
C LEU A 9 4.80 -1.55 -1.98
N GLY A 10 4.10 -0.58 -1.40
CA GLY A 10 4.40 0.09 -0.15
C GLY A 10 3.89 -0.63 1.08
N ILE A 11 4.76 -0.92 2.04
CA ILE A 11 4.42 -1.59 3.31
C ILE A 11 4.70 -0.65 4.48
N THR A 12 3.66 -0.33 5.26
CA THR A 12 3.76 0.64 6.37
C THR A 12 3.51 0.06 7.75
N ALA A 13 2.99 -1.17 7.84
CA ALA A 13 2.67 -1.79 9.12
C ALA A 13 3.85 -2.61 9.65
N SER A 14 4.33 -2.25 10.84
CA SER A 14 5.41 -2.93 11.54
C SER A 14 5.11 -4.39 11.92
N HIS A 15 3.83 -4.76 12.01
CA HIS A 15 3.42 -6.11 12.40
C HIS A 15 3.17 -7.04 11.21
N CYS A 16 3.31 -6.55 9.98
CA CYS A 16 3.05 -7.34 8.80
C CYS A 16 4.13 -8.42 8.64
N THR A 17 3.72 -9.66 8.44
CA THR A 17 4.65 -10.80 8.28
C THR A 17 4.96 -11.02 6.80
N TYR A 18 6.08 -11.68 6.50
CA TYR A 18 6.36 -12.08 5.11
C TYR A 18 5.29 -13.06 4.57
N GLU A 19 4.59 -13.79 5.44
CA GLU A 19 3.47 -14.66 5.09
C GLU A 19 2.28 -13.88 4.53
N GLU A 20 2.12 -12.61 4.88
CA GLU A 20 1.10 -11.73 4.32
C GLU A 20 1.61 -11.00 3.06
N VAL A 21 2.87 -10.54 3.10
CA VAL A 21 3.45 -9.72 2.01
C VAL A 21 3.79 -10.54 0.77
N ILE A 22 4.40 -11.71 0.92
CA ILE A 22 4.85 -12.53 -0.21
C ILE A 22 3.67 -12.93 -1.11
N PRO A 23 2.51 -13.39 -0.58
CA PRO A 23 1.34 -13.63 -1.42
C PRO A 23 0.88 -12.40 -2.18
N MET A 24 0.92 -11.19 -1.59
CA MET A 24 0.55 -9.96 -2.29
C MET A 24 1.50 -9.67 -3.46
N ILE A 25 2.81 -9.87 -3.28
CA ILE A 25 3.80 -9.75 -4.36
C ILE A 25 3.48 -10.74 -5.47
N LYS A 26 3.26 -12.01 -5.12
CA LYS A 26 2.99 -13.08 -6.09
C LYS A 26 1.74 -12.83 -6.93
N GLN A 27 0.68 -12.31 -6.32
CA GLN A 27 -0.53 -11.92 -7.05
C GLN A 27 -0.26 -10.99 -8.24
N PHE A 28 0.78 -10.15 -8.16
CA PHE A 28 1.18 -9.25 -9.24
C PHE A 28 2.19 -9.89 -10.19
N THR A 29 3.24 -10.54 -9.66
CA THR A 29 4.30 -11.14 -10.49
C THR A 29 3.76 -12.27 -11.36
N ASP A 30 2.83 -13.08 -10.85
CA ASP A 30 2.21 -14.19 -11.58
C ASP A 30 1.35 -13.68 -12.76
N LEU A 31 0.94 -12.41 -12.72
CA LEU A 31 0.23 -11.71 -13.80
C LEU A 31 1.18 -10.94 -14.74
N GLY A 32 2.49 -11.09 -14.58
CA GLY A 32 3.53 -10.48 -15.41
C GLY A 32 3.84 -9.02 -15.09
N ALA A 33 3.43 -8.51 -13.92
CA ALA A 33 3.81 -7.17 -13.46
C ALA A 33 5.22 -7.18 -12.85
N THR A 34 5.97 -6.09 -13.03
CA THR A 34 7.17 -5.83 -12.25
C THR A 34 6.76 -5.24 -10.91
N VAL A 35 7.08 -5.89 -9.79
CA VAL A 35 6.80 -5.39 -8.44
C VAL A 35 8.05 -4.76 -7.85
N VAL A 36 7.95 -3.51 -7.39
CA VAL A 36 9.02 -2.81 -6.67
C VAL A 36 8.61 -2.63 -5.21
N PRO A 37 9.17 -3.43 -4.27
CA PRO A 37 8.84 -3.32 -2.85
C PRO A 37 9.41 -2.03 -2.25
N ILE A 38 8.59 -1.32 -1.49
CA ILE A 38 8.95 -0.07 -0.82
C ILE A 38 8.51 -0.17 0.64
N ILE A 39 9.40 0.10 1.58
CA ILE A 39 9.13 -0.14 3.01
C ILE A 39 9.41 1.08 3.85
N THR A 40 8.77 1.15 5.02
CA THR A 40 9.07 2.14 6.03
C THR A 40 10.12 1.62 7.01
N TYR A 41 10.87 2.52 7.64
CA TYR A 41 11.87 2.16 8.64
C TYR A 41 11.28 1.33 9.80
N SER A 42 10.06 1.65 10.23
CA SER A 42 9.35 0.90 11.28
C SER A 42 9.14 -0.58 10.97
N VAL A 43 9.07 -0.95 9.68
CA VAL A 43 8.97 -2.35 9.26
C VAL A 43 10.28 -3.08 9.47
N LEU A 44 11.41 -2.44 9.12
CA LEU A 44 12.74 -2.99 9.38
C LEU A 44 13.00 -3.18 10.88
N THR A 45 12.64 -2.19 11.69
CA THR A 45 12.82 -2.27 13.15
C THR A 45 11.95 -3.35 13.80
N ALA A 46 10.80 -3.67 13.22
CA ALA A 46 9.91 -4.69 13.78
C ALA A 46 10.20 -6.10 13.25
N ALA A 47 10.74 -6.22 12.03
CA ALA A 47 11.22 -7.49 11.47
C ALA A 47 12.25 -8.16 12.40
N THR A 48 13.08 -7.37 13.10
CA THR A 48 14.06 -7.89 14.09
C THR A 48 13.42 -8.61 15.28
N ARG A 49 12.10 -8.51 15.48
CA ARG A 49 11.34 -9.25 16.51
C ARG A 49 10.88 -10.64 16.05
N PHE A 50 10.83 -10.88 14.73
CA PHE A 50 10.29 -12.09 14.11
C PHE A 50 11.29 -12.81 13.17
N GLY A 51 12.56 -12.38 13.20
CA GLY A 51 13.66 -12.82 12.33
C GLY A 51 14.74 -11.74 12.31
N THR A 52 15.69 -11.78 11.37
CA THR A 52 16.56 -10.63 11.09
C THR A 52 15.92 -9.72 10.05
N GLY A 53 16.23 -8.42 10.10
CA GLY A 53 15.76 -7.49 9.07
C GLY A 53 16.29 -7.87 7.68
N GLU A 54 17.50 -8.44 7.62
CA GLU A 54 18.11 -8.91 6.38
C GLU A 54 17.34 -10.08 5.75
N GLU A 55 16.97 -11.10 6.52
CA GLU A 55 16.19 -12.25 6.01
C GLU A 55 14.84 -11.83 5.44
N TRP A 56 14.20 -10.85 6.09
CA TRP A 56 12.93 -10.32 5.64
C TRP A 56 13.05 -9.59 4.29
N ILE A 57 14.10 -8.77 4.13
CA ILE A 57 14.44 -8.12 2.87
C ILE A 57 14.72 -9.18 1.79
N GLU A 58 15.57 -10.17 2.09
CA GLU A 58 15.97 -11.19 1.13
C GLU A 58 14.76 -11.97 0.58
N LYS A 59 13.82 -12.36 1.45
CA LYS A 59 12.59 -13.05 1.02
C LYS A 59 11.73 -12.18 0.10
N ILE A 60 11.62 -10.88 0.39
CA ILE A 60 10.83 -9.94 -0.42
C ILE A 60 11.49 -9.65 -1.75
N GLU A 61 12.81 -9.46 -1.77
CA GLU A 61 13.57 -9.30 -3.01
C GLU A 61 13.50 -10.57 -3.86
N GLY A 62 13.61 -11.75 -3.25
CA GLY A 62 13.45 -13.04 -3.94
C GLY A 62 12.06 -13.25 -4.52
N ALA A 63 11.00 -12.83 -3.81
CA ALA A 63 9.63 -12.94 -4.30
C ALA A 63 9.31 -11.93 -5.43
N SER A 64 9.88 -10.72 -5.37
CA SER A 64 9.57 -9.64 -6.32
C SER A 64 10.52 -9.58 -7.51
N GLY A 65 11.72 -10.16 -7.39
CA GLY A 65 12.81 -9.98 -8.36
C GLY A 65 13.40 -8.57 -8.38
N SER A 66 13.00 -7.70 -7.44
CA SER A 66 13.42 -6.28 -7.38
C SER A 66 14.02 -5.94 -6.03
N LYS A 67 14.92 -4.94 -6.02
CA LYS A 67 15.49 -4.42 -4.78
C LYS A 67 14.45 -3.68 -3.94
N VAL A 68 14.52 -3.89 -2.62
CA VAL A 68 13.68 -3.18 -1.66
C VAL A 68 14.13 -1.72 -1.56
N ILE A 69 13.19 -0.81 -1.66
CA ILE A 69 13.39 0.63 -1.45
C ILE A 69 13.11 0.96 0.01
N SER A 70 14.13 1.43 0.72
CA SER A 70 14.05 1.66 2.17
C SER A 70 14.46 3.08 2.59
N LYS A 71 14.97 3.89 1.65
CA LYS A 71 15.35 5.30 1.87
C LYS A 71 14.56 6.24 0.97
N ILE A 72 14.33 7.46 1.45
CA ILE A 72 13.57 8.49 0.70
C ILE A 72 14.24 8.79 -0.64
N VAL A 73 15.57 8.97 -0.65
CA VAL A 73 16.37 9.23 -1.86
C VAL A 73 16.19 8.15 -2.94
N GLU A 74 15.95 6.90 -2.55
CA GLU A 74 15.75 5.79 -3.48
C GLU A 74 14.34 5.81 -4.11
N ALA A 75 13.37 6.48 -3.49
CA ALA A 75 12.00 6.62 -3.97
C ALA A 75 11.78 7.86 -4.86
N GLU A 76 12.62 8.88 -4.75
CA GLU A 76 12.54 10.10 -5.58
C GLU A 76 12.62 9.84 -7.10
N PRO A 77 13.47 8.91 -7.61
CA PRO A 77 13.54 8.56 -9.03
C PRO A 77 12.22 8.11 -9.66
N PHE A 78 11.25 7.62 -8.88
CA PHE A 78 9.92 7.26 -9.39
C PHE A 78 9.15 8.45 -9.96
N GLY A 79 9.59 9.68 -9.70
CA GLY A 79 9.02 10.88 -10.31
C GLY A 79 9.57 11.10 -11.73
N PRO A 80 10.87 11.44 -11.88
CA PRO A 80 11.42 11.91 -13.14
C PRO A 80 11.96 10.82 -14.07
N THR A 81 12.52 9.72 -13.55
CA THR A 81 13.39 8.83 -14.35
C THR A 81 12.91 7.39 -14.44
N ASN A 82 12.22 6.89 -13.42
CA ASN A 82 11.79 5.49 -13.38
C ASN A 82 10.32 5.37 -12.91
N PRO A 83 9.35 5.97 -13.63
CA PRO A 83 7.98 6.07 -13.14
C PRO A 83 7.33 4.71 -12.86
N LEU A 84 6.49 4.70 -11.83
CA LEU A 84 5.55 3.62 -11.55
C LEU A 84 4.28 3.82 -12.38
N ASP A 85 3.68 2.72 -12.83
CA ASP A 85 2.34 2.75 -13.43
C ASP A 85 1.24 2.78 -12.39
N CYS A 86 1.49 2.22 -11.21
CA CYS A 86 0.65 2.32 -10.04
C CYS A 86 1.49 2.19 -8.77
N MET A 87 1.19 2.99 -7.76
CA MET A 87 1.72 2.80 -6.41
C MET A 87 0.62 2.20 -5.54
N VAL A 88 0.89 1.06 -4.92
CA VAL A 88 -0.01 0.42 -3.95
C VAL A 88 0.57 0.61 -2.56
N ILE A 89 -0.23 0.98 -1.57
CA ILE A 89 0.18 0.98 -0.16
C ILE A 89 -0.73 0.03 0.60
N ALA A 90 -0.22 -1.16 0.92
CA ALA A 90 -0.97 -2.21 1.57
C ALA A 90 -0.04 -3.09 2.42
N PRO A 91 -0.27 -3.21 3.74
CA PRO A 91 -1.20 -2.41 4.54
C PRO A 91 -0.76 -0.95 4.73
N MET A 92 -1.75 -0.06 4.81
CA MET A 92 -1.60 1.37 5.15
C MET A 92 -2.09 1.65 6.58
N THR A 93 -1.17 1.98 7.48
CA THR A 93 -1.46 2.30 8.88
C THR A 93 -2.13 3.66 9.04
N GLY A 94 -2.86 3.86 10.16
CA GLY A 94 -3.49 5.15 10.50
C GLY A 94 -2.52 6.33 10.52
N ASN A 95 -1.30 6.13 11.00
CA ASN A 95 -0.24 7.13 10.92
C ASN A 95 0.05 7.52 9.46
N SER A 96 0.28 6.53 8.59
CA SER A 96 0.58 6.78 7.18
C SER A 96 -0.60 7.43 6.44
N ILE A 97 -1.83 7.04 6.77
CA ILE A 97 -3.07 7.65 6.25
C ILE A 97 -3.09 9.14 6.58
N SER A 98 -2.90 9.49 7.85
CA SER A 98 -2.86 10.88 8.32
C SER A 98 -1.76 11.68 7.62
N LYS A 99 -0.56 11.12 7.52
CA LYS A 99 0.57 11.78 6.84
C LYS A 99 0.31 12.03 5.37
N LEU A 100 -0.16 11.02 4.62
CA LEU A 100 -0.45 11.15 3.20
C LEU A 100 -1.57 12.18 2.94
N ALA A 101 -2.64 12.12 3.72
CA ALA A 101 -3.78 13.04 3.63
C ALA A 101 -3.39 14.51 3.92
N ASN A 102 -2.28 14.72 4.62
CA ASN A 102 -1.75 16.05 4.95
C ASN A 102 -0.42 16.34 4.22
N ALA A 103 -0.17 15.64 3.11
CA ALA A 103 0.95 15.85 2.19
C ALA A 103 2.35 15.75 2.84
N GLN A 104 2.49 15.03 3.95
CA GLN A 104 3.79 14.70 4.52
C GLN A 104 4.44 13.56 3.74
N THR A 105 5.74 13.66 3.48
CA THR A 105 6.53 12.67 2.70
C THR A 105 7.84 12.29 3.38
N ASP A 106 7.76 12.04 4.69
CA ASP A 106 8.89 11.72 5.55
C ASP A 106 9.22 10.21 5.61
N SER A 107 8.75 9.44 4.63
CA SER A 107 9.09 8.03 4.47
C SER A 107 9.23 7.64 3.00
N PRO A 108 9.96 6.55 2.69
CA PRO A 108 10.12 6.08 1.30
C PRO A 108 8.78 5.78 0.64
N VAL A 109 7.85 5.16 1.37
CA VAL A 109 6.50 4.84 0.88
C VAL A 109 5.71 6.10 0.52
N LEU A 110 5.73 7.11 1.40
CA LEU A 110 5.02 8.38 1.15
C LEU A 110 5.69 9.19 0.03
N MET A 111 7.02 9.14 -0.08
CA MET A 111 7.75 9.75 -1.19
C MET A 111 7.39 9.09 -2.52
N ALA A 112 7.35 7.75 -2.58
CA ALA A 112 6.95 7.01 -3.78
C ALA A 112 5.50 7.33 -4.20
N ALA A 113 4.59 7.47 -3.23
CA ALA A 113 3.21 7.90 -3.49
C ALA A 113 3.15 9.31 -4.09
N LYS A 114 3.86 10.28 -3.50
CA LYS A 114 3.98 11.64 -4.04
C LYS A 114 4.57 11.66 -5.45
N ALA A 115 5.65 10.89 -5.67
CA ALA A 115 6.31 10.78 -6.96
C ALA A 115 5.40 10.17 -8.04
N THR A 116 4.53 9.23 -7.65
CA THR A 116 3.52 8.64 -8.54
C THR A 116 2.41 9.63 -8.87
N LEU A 117 1.88 10.35 -7.87
CA LEU A 117 0.85 11.38 -8.06
C LEU A 117 1.36 12.55 -8.91
N ARG A 118 2.65 12.92 -8.80
CA ARG A 118 3.31 13.93 -9.66
C ARG A 118 3.09 13.64 -11.15
N ASN A 119 3.10 12.36 -11.52
CA ASN A 119 2.96 11.92 -12.91
C ASN A 119 1.51 11.66 -13.32
N GLY A 120 0.54 12.02 -12.46
CA GLY A 120 -0.87 11.73 -12.68
C GLY A 120 -1.17 10.23 -12.70
N LYS A 121 -0.31 9.38 -12.14
CA LYS A 121 -0.49 7.92 -12.06
C LYS A 121 -1.27 7.54 -10.79
N PRO A 122 -2.02 6.43 -10.80
CA PRO A 122 -2.84 6.00 -9.68
C PRO A 122 -2.04 5.62 -8.43
N VAL A 123 -2.58 5.95 -7.27
CA VAL A 123 -2.19 5.40 -5.96
C VAL A 123 -3.36 4.62 -5.39
N VAL A 124 -3.14 3.35 -5.03
CA VAL A 124 -4.13 2.44 -4.45
C VAL A 124 -3.82 2.22 -2.97
N LEU A 125 -4.80 2.40 -2.10
CA LEU A 125 -4.65 2.34 -0.65
C LEU A 125 -5.40 1.14 -0.06
N GLY A 126 -4.70 0.26 0.63
CA GLY A 126 -5.26 -0.80 1.47
C GLY A 126 -5.18 -0.42 2.93
N ILE A 127 -6.22 0.25 3.45
CA ILE A 127 -6.23 0.75 4.83
C ILE A 127 -6.28 -0.39 5.86
N SER A 128 -5.61 -0.20 6.99
CA SER A 128 -5.70 -1.09 8.15
C SER A 128 -5.41 -0.27 9.40
N THR A 129 -6.47 0.19 10.07
CA THR A 129 -6.32 0.99 11.29
C THR A 129 -7.58 0.96 12.16
N ASN A 130 -7.38 1.03 13.48
CA ASN A 130 -8.43 0.91 14.48
C ASN A 130 -9.12 2.24 14.85
N ASP A 131 -8.67 3.36 14.27
CA ASP A 131 -9.23 4.70 14.46
C ASP A 131 -9.81 5.29 13.16
N ALA A 132 -10.09 4.43 12.18
CA ALA A 132 -10.54 4.79 10.84
C ALA A 132 -11.89 5.52 10.85
N LEU A 133 -12.85 5.10 11.68
CA LEU A 133 -14.11 5.82 11.92
C LEU A 133 -14.02 6.83 13.08
N GLY A 134 -12.82 7.08 13.59
CA GLY A 134 -12.51 8.10 14.59
C GLY A 134 -11.71 9.26 13.98
N LEU A 135 -10.55 9.56 14.56
CA LEU A 135 -9.70 10.70 14.15
C LEU A 135 -9.21 10.58 12.69
N ASN A 136 -9.06 9.37 12.15
CA ASN A 136 -8.64 9.18 10.77
C ASN A 136 -9.79 9.28 9.75
N GLY A 137 -11.05 9.38 10.17
CA GLY A 137 -12.19 9.43 9.25
C GLY A 137 -12.10 10.57 8.25
N MET A 138 -11.72 11.77 8.70
CA MET A 138 -11.52 12.92 7.81
C MET A 138 -10.35 12.70 6.83
N ASN A 139 -9.27 12.05 7.27
CA ASN A 139 -8.11 11.78 6.41
C ASN A 139 -8.47 10.77 5.31
N ILE A 140 -9.22 9.70 5.66
CA ILE A 140 -9.72 8.71 4.69
C ILE A 140 -10.62 9.39 3.67
N MET A 141 -11.60 10.18 4.10
CA MET A 141 -12.54 10.83 3.18
C MET A 141 -11.87 11.91 2.31
N LYS A 142 -10.87 12.62 2.84
CA LYS A 142 -10.04 13.55 2.06
C LYS A 142 -9.29 12.80 0.95
N LEU A 143 -8.67 11.67 1.27
CA LEU A 143 -7.98 10.84 0.27
C LEU A 143 -8.97 10.24 -0.75
N LEU A 144 -10.13 9.77 -0.31
CA LEU A 144 -11.16 9.17 -1.17
C LEU A 144 -11.69 10.14 -2.24
N SER A 145 -11.75 11.42 -1.92
CA SER A 145 -12.18 12.49 -2.85
C SER A 145 -11.04 13.08 -3.69
N THR A 146 -9.80 12.63 -3.51
CA THR A 146 -8.61 13.17 -4.18
C THR A 146 -8.36 12.49 -5.53
N LYS A 147 -8.01 13.29 -6.56
CA LYS A 147 -7.67 12.79 -7.90
C LYS A 147 -6.57 11.73 -7.84
N ASN A 148 -6.74 10.65 -8.60
CA ASN A 148 -5.78 9.55 -8.75
C ASN A 148 -5.54 8.71 -7.48
N ILE A 149 -6.32 8.90 -6.42
CA ILE A 149 -6.28 8.03 -5.24
C ILE A 149 -7.48 7.08 -5.29
N TYR A 150 -7.23 5.81 -5.05
CA TYR A 150 -8.20 4.73 -5.07
C TYR A 150 -8.02 3.86 -3.83
N PHE A 151 -9.06 3.17 -3.44
CA PHE A 151 -9.07 2.33 -2.25
C PHE A 151 -9.36 0.89 -2.62
N ILE A 152 -8.62 -0.04 -2.01
CA ILE A 152 -9.04 -1.44 -1.97
C ILE A 152 -10.33 -1.48 -1.15
N PRO A 153 -11.39 -2.20 -1.59
CA PRO A 153 -12.63 -2.34 -0.84
C PRO A 153 -12.38 -2.65 0.64
N PHE A 154 -13.07 -1.95 1.53
CA PHE A 154 -12.83 -2.03 2.97
C PHE A 154 -14.13 -2.01 3.78
N GLY A 155 -14.03 -2.51 5.01
CA GLY A 155 -15.15 -2.63 5.95
C GLY A 155 -14.65 -2.78 7.38
N GLN A 156 -15.57 -2.80 8.35
CA GLN A 156 -15.23 -3.09 9.74
C GLN A 156 -14.85 -4.57 9.89
N ASP A 157 -13.77 -4.85 10.61
CA ASP A 157 -13.22 -6.19 10.79
C ASP A 157 -13.67 -6.85 12.09
N ASN A 158 -13.89 -6.05 13.15
CA ASN A 158 -14.47 -6.52 14.40
C ASN A 158 -15.28 -5.38 15.04
N PRO A 159 -16.54 -5.18 14.61
CA PRO A 159 -17.35 -4.04 15.03
C PRO A 159 -17.62 -3.99 16.54
N HIS A 160 -17.70 -5.15 17.21
CA HIS A 160 -18.00 -5.23 18.63
C HIS A 160 -16.80 -4.86 19.50
N SER A 161 -15.62 -5.40 19.20
CA SER A 161 -14.41 -5.15 19.99
C SER A 161 -13.63 -3.92 19.53
N LYS A 162 -13.75 -3.52 18.26
CA LYS A 162 -13.01 -2.43 17.62
C LYS A 162 -13.95 -1.60 16.74
N PRO A 163 -14.91 -0.86 17.33
CA PRO A 163 -15.98 -0.19 16.57
C PRO A 163 -15.46 0.82 15.54
N ASN A 164 -14.30 1.43 15.76
CA ASN A 164 -13.72 2.41 14.83
C ASN A 164 -12.77 1.82 13.78
N SER A 165 -12.59 0.49 13.80
CA SER A 165 -11.62 -0.18 12.94
C SER A 165 -12.16 -0.42 11.54
N LEU A 166 -11.33 -0.12 10.53
CA LEU A 166 -11.56 -0.51 9.15
C LEU A 166 -10.32 -1.20 8.59
N ILE A 167 -10.55 -2.28 7.85
CA ILE A 167 -9.52 -3.00 7.12
C ILE A 167 -9.97 -3.23 5.67
N ALA A 168 -9.02 -3.14 4.75
CA ALA A 168 -9.19 -3.53 3.36
C ALA A 168 -9.27 -5.06 3.20
N ASP A 169 -10.07 -5.51 2.24
CA ASP A 169 -10.02 -6.89 1.73
C ASP A 169 -8.85 -7.01 0.75
N PHE A 170 -7.69 -7.43 1.26
CA PHE A 170 -6.47 -7.56 0.47
C PHE A 170 -6.57 -8.58 -0.68
N THR A 171 -7.60 -9.45 -0.70
CA THR A 171 -7.85 -10.32 -1.85
C THR A 171 -8.32 -9.53 -3.09
N ARG A 172 -8.76 -8.29 -2.91
CA ARG A 172 -9.22 -7.38 -3.97
C ARG A 172 -8.13 -6.45 -4.49
N ILE A 173 -6.88 -6.61 -4.06
CA ILE A 173 -5.76 -5.73 -4.43
C ILE A 173 -5.55 -5.67 -5.95
N VAL A 174 -5.50 -6.82 -6.63
CA VAL A 174 -5.33 -6.90 -8.09
C VAL A 174 -6.51 -6.27 -8.84
N PRO A 175 -7.78 -6.65 -8.59
CA PRO A 175 -8.93 -5.99 -9.23
C PRO A 175 -8.96 -4.48 -9.01
N THR A 176 -8.53 -4.01 -7.84
CA THR A 176 -8.48 -2.58 -7.53
C THR A 176 -7.45 -1.86 -8.39
N VAL A 177 -6.24 -2.43 -8.53
CA VAL A 177 -5.19 -1.88 -9.39
C VAL A 177 -5.64 -1.84 -10.85
N GLU A 178 -6.28 -2.90 -11.36
CA GLU A 178 -6.79 -2.93 -12.73
C GLU A 178 -7.80 -1.82 -13.02
N HIS A 179 -8.67 -1.51 -12.05
CA HIS A 179 -9.62 -0.40 -12.17
C HIS A 179 -8.92 0.96 -12.04
N ALA A 180 -7.98 1.09 -11.09
CA ALA A 180 -7.25 2.33 -10.84
C ALA A 180 -6.41 2.79 -12.04
N ILE A 181 -5.82 1.85 -12.78
CA ILE A 181 -5.10 2.13 -14.05
C ILE A 181 -6.05 2.73 -15.09
N GLN A 182 -7.31 2.31 -15.11
CA GLN A 182 -8.37 2.88 -15.96
C GLN A 182 -9.04 4.13 -15.34
N LYS A 183 -8.48 4.65 -14.25
CA LYS A 183 -9.01 5.81 -13.51
C LYS A 183 -10.39 5.59 -12.91
N LYS A 184 -10.68 4.36 -12.47
CA LYS A 184 -11.93 3.98 -11.84
C LYS A 184 -11.69 3.43 -10.44
N GLN A 185 -12.59 3.76 -9.52
CA GLN A 185 -12.67 3.10 -8.22
C GLN A 185 -13.38 1.76 -8.39
N LEU A 186 -12.78 0.67 -7.88
CA LEU A 186 -13.44 -0.62 -7.81
C LEU A 186 -14.67 -0.52 -6.90
N GLN A 187 -15.78 -1.15 -7.32
CA GLN A 187 -17.04 -1.21 -6.59
C GLN A 187 -17.47 -2.68 -6.36
N PRO A 188 -18.19 -2.98 -5.26
CA PRO A 188 -18.51 -2.09 -4.14
C PRO A 188 -17.26 -1.72 -3.33
N LEU A 189 -17.10 -0.43 -3.02
CA LEU A 189 -15.99 0.05 -2.20
C LEU A 189 -16.19 -0.29 -0.72
N LEU A 190 -17.40 -0.11 -0.22
CA LEU A 190 -17.77 -0.43 1.16
C LEU A 190 -18.30 -1.86 1.20
N ILE A 191 -17.67 -2.70 2.02
CA ILE A 191 -17.99 -4.12 2.15
C ILE A 191 -18.22 -4.50 3.61
N THR A 192 -18.76 -5.69 3.83
CA THR A 192 -18.80 -6.35 5.13
C THR A 192 -17.82 -7.52 5.13
N HIS A 193 -16.94 -7.59 6.14
CA HIS A 193 -16.14 -8.79 6.37
C HIS A 193 -17.01 -9.87 7.00
N SER A 194 -16.77 -11.14 6.63
CA SER A 194 -17.40 -12.27 7.33
C SER A 194 -16.88 -12.28 8.77
N LEU A 195 -17.81 -12.25 9.73
CA LEU A 195 -17.53 -12.29 11.16
C LEU A 195 -17.12 -13.70 11.63
#